data_AF-A0A6A2ZGA7-F1
#
_entry.id   AF-A0A6A2ZGA7-F1
#
_cell.length_a   1.000
_cell.length_b   1.000
_cell.length_c   1.000
_cell.angle_alpha   90.00
_cell.angle_beta   90.00
_cell.angle_gamma   90.00
#
_symmetry.space_group_name_H-M   'P 1'
#
loop_
_entity.id
_entity.type
_entity.pdbx_description
1 polymer ?
#
loop_
_entity_poly.entity_id
_entity_poly.type
_entity_poly.pdbx_seq_one_letter_code
_entity_poly.pdbx_strand_id
1 'polypeptide(L)'
;MHHINRQQFLDQGESVLMISMVKKLQKLSSKKVQLILTNKPKLIYVNPAHLVVKGNIIWSDNSNDLSVQVTSPSHFKIITPLKVLTFEDSKQRAFQWKDAIESLQKPAK
;
A
#
# COMPACT_ATOMS: atom_id res chain seq x y z
N MET A 1 -6.49 -17.55 13.13
CA MET A 1 -6.19 -16.34 12.34
C MET A 1 -7.49 -15.56 12.20
N HIS A 2 -7.57 -14.33 12.71
CA HIS A 2 -8.78 -13.52 12.53
C HIS A 2 -8.88 -13.11 11.06
N HIS A 3 -9.95 -13.55 10.38
CA HIS A 3 -10.29 -13.06 9.05
C HIS A 3 -10.72 -11.60 9.18
N ILE A 4 -9.83 -10.68 8.80
CA ILE A 4 -10.15 -9.26 8.67
C ILE A 4 -11.25 -9.14 7.60
N ASN A 5 -12.42 -8.60 7.97
CA ASN A 5 -13.48 -8.30 7.00
C ASN A 5 -13.05 -7.08 6.17
N ARG A 6 -12.36 -7.33 5.07
CA ARG A 6 -11.82 -6.31 4.17
C ARG A 6 -12.89 -5.65 3.31
N GLN A 7 -14.07 -6.25 3.18
CA GLN A 7 -15.15 -5.73 2.33
C GLN A 7 -15.61 -4.33 2.78
N GLN A 8 -15.50 -4.02 4.08
CA GLN A 8 -15.87 -2.69 4.58
C GLN A 8 -15.00 -1.54 4.04
N PHE A 9 -13.86 -1.83 3.40
CA PHE A 9 -12.95 -0.84 2.85
C PHE A 9 -13.00 -0.75 1.32
N LEU A 10 -13.87 -1.54 0.68
CA LEU A 10 -13.97 -1.65 -0.76
C LEU A 10 -15.32 -1.10 -1.21
N ASP A 11 -15.32 -0.30 -2.26
CA ASP A 11 -16.56 0.09 -2.93
C ASP A 11 -17.19 -1.12 -3.65
N GLN A 12 -18.46 -1.01 -4.03
CA GLN A 12 -19.09 -2.04 -4.86
C GLN A 12 -18.27 -2.27 -6.15
N GLY A 13 -17.97 -3.54 -6.44
CA GLY A 13 -17.14 -3.96 -7.57
C GLY A 13 -15.64 -3.74 -7.39
N GLU A 14 -15.19 -3.17 -6.27
CA GLU A 14 -13.77 -3.02 -5.95
C GLU A 14 -13.20 -4.34 -5.41
N SER A 15 -12.04 -4.72 -5.92
CA SER A 15 -11.32 -5.96 -5.59
C SER A 15 -9.89 -5.66 -5.18
N VAL A 16 -9.35 -6.46 -4.27
CA VAL A 16 -7.97 -6.35 -3.80
C VAL A 16 -7.04 -6.98 -4.83
N LEU A 17 -6.08 -6.21 -5.32
CA LEU A 17 -5.02 -6.68 -6.20
C LEU A 17 -3.82 -7.20 -5.40
N MET A 18 -3.44 -6.49 -4.34
CA MET A 18 -2.32 -6.89 -3.50
C MET A 18 -2.59 -6.57 -2.03
N ILE A 19 -2.17 -7.48 -1.16
CA ILE A 19 -2.30 -7.30 0.28
C ILE A 19 -1.17 -7.96 1.05
N SER A 20 -0.68 -7.25 2.07
CA SER A 20 0.39 -7.75 2.95
C SER A 20 0.29 -7.13 4.33
N MET A 21 0.73 -7.89 5.34
CA MET A 21 1.09 -7.33 6.63
C MET A 21 2.52 -6.79 6.50
N VAL A 22 2.68 -5.48 6.67
CA VAL A 22 3.96 -4.78 6.57
C VAL A 22 4.24 -3.98 7.84
N LYS A 23 5.49 -3.62 8.07
CA LYS A 23 5.81 -2.58 9.06
C LYS A 23 5.85 -1.24 8.35
N LYS A 24 5.06 -0.29 8.81
CA LYS A 24 5.20 1.13 8.45
C LYS A 24 6.27 1.74 9.35
N LEU A 25 7.37 2.17 8.75
CA LEU A 25 8.46 2.81 9.48
C LEU A 25 8.13 4.29 9.73
N GLN A 26 8.41 4.75 10.94
CA GLN A 26 8.36 6.15 11.38
C GLN A 26 9.76 6.53 11.85
N LYS A 27 10.02 7.83 12.10
CA LYS A 27 11.36 8.29 12.49
C LYS A 27 11.96 7.55 13.70
N LEU A 28 11.13 7.17 14.67
CA LEU A 28 11.56 6.57 15.94
C LEU A 28 10.89 5.24 16.27
N SER A 29 9.96 4.76 15.43
CA SER A 29 9.22 3.53 15.72
C SER A 29 8.74 2.86 14.44
N SER A 30 8.26 1.63 14.55
CA SER A 30 7.53 0.97 13.48
C SER A 30 6.17 0.50 13.96
N LYS A 31 5.20 0.47 13.05
CA LYS A 31 3.85 -0.03 13.33
C LYS A 31 3.49 -1.11 12.33
N LYS A 32 3.02 -2.26 12.82
CA LYS A 32 2.48 -3.31 11.95
C LYS A 32 1.13 -2.85 11.40
N VAL A 33 1.01 -2.83 10.08
CA VAL A 33 -0.21 -2.44 9.36
C VAL A 33 -0.51 -3.47 8.28
N GLN A 34 -1.75 -3.52 7.83
CA GLN A 34 -2.08 -4.21 6.59
C GLN A 34 -2.14 -3.17 5.47
N LEU A 35 -1.31 -3.34 4.45
CA LEU A 35 -1.31 -2.51 3.24
C LEU A 35 -2.12 -3.21 2.16
N ILE A 36 -3.01 -2.47 1.51
CA ILE A 36 -3.98 -2.95 0.52
C ILE A 36 -3.88 -2.08 -0.73
N LEU A 37 -3.76 -2.72 -1.89
CA LEU A 37 -3.93 -2.11 -3.21
C LEU A 37 -5.15 -2.73 -3.89
N THR A 38 -5.93 -1.92 -4.56
CA THR A 38 -7.21 -2.31 -5.19
C THR A 38 -7.24 -2.00 -6.69
N ASN A 39 -8.22 -2.57 -7.40
CA ASN A 39 -8.42 -2.38 -8.84
C ASN A 39 -9.15 -1.07 -9.21
N LYS A 40 -9.84 -0.42 -8.26
CA LYS A 40 -10.18 1.00 -8.33
C LYS A 40 -9.06 1.71 -7.62
N PRO A 41 -7.98 2.07 -8.31
CA PRO A 41 -6.66 2.12 -7.72
C PRO A 41 -6.62 3.03 -6.49
N LYS A 42 -6.58 2.38 -5.32
CA LYS A 42 -6.44 2.99 -4.00
C LYS A 42 -5.37 2.25 -3.22
N LEU A 43 -4.60 3.00 -2.44
CA LEU A 43 -3.63 2.46 -1.51
C LEU A 43 -4.07 2.80 -0.08
N ILE A 44 -4.38 1.76 0.68
CA ILE A 44 -4.96 1.89 2.03
C ILE A 44 -4.07 1.14 3.01
N TYR A 45 -3.77 1.76 4.15
CA TYR A 45 -3.19 1.04 5.28
C TYR A 45 -4.11 1.07 6.51
N VAL A 46 -4.35 -0.10 7.08
CA VAL A 46 -5.25 -0.28 8.21
C VAL A 46 -4.51 -0.83 9.43
N ASN A 47 -4.98 -0.48 10.62
CA ASN A 47 -4.53 -1.15 11.84
C ASN A 47 -5.24 -2.51 11.93
N PRO A 48 -4.51 -3.64 11.85
CA PRO A 48 -5.12 -4.96 11.86
C PRO A 48 -5.84 -5.30 13.18
N ALA A 49 -5.48 -4.64 14.29
CA ALA A 49 -6.07 -4.91 15.60
C ALA A 49 -7.36 -4.11 15.88
N HIS A 50 -7.58 -2.99 15.17
CA HIS A 50 -8.74 -2.13 15.41
C HIS A 50 -9.68 -2.03 14.22
N LEU A 51 -9.34 -2.61 13.06
CA LEU A 51 -10.18 -2.60 11.85
C LEU A 51 -10.63 -1.19 11.40
N VAL A 52 -9.87 -0.15 11.75
CA VAL A 52 -10.13 1.24 11.35
C VAL A 52 -9.08 1.66 10.32
N VAL A 53 -9.54 2.34 9.26
CA VAL A 53 -8.68 3.00 8.28
C VAL A 53 -7.79 4.01 9.00
N LYS A 54 -6.48 3.78 9.00
CA LYS A 54 -5.52 4.69 9.63
C LYS A 54 -5.11 5.82 8.69
N GLY A 55 -5.21 5.59 7.38
CA GLY A 55 -5.02 6.61 6.37
C GLY A 55 -5.10 6.07 4.95
N ASN A 56 -5.51 6.95 4.04
CA ASN A 56 -5.49 6.72 2.61
C ASN A 56 -4.24 7.39 2.04
N ILE A 57 -3.59 6.71 1.10
CA ILE A 57 -2.60 7.32 0.21
C ILE A 57 -3.39 7.82 -0.99
N ILE A 58 -3.33 9.12 -1.26
CA ILE A 58 -3.98 9.71 -2.43
C ILE A 58 -3.35 9.06 -3.66
N TRP A 59 -4.18 8.37 -4.44
CA TRP A 59 -3.72 7.74 -5.66
C TRP A 59 -3.45 8.79 -6.74
N SER A 60 -2.43 8.56 -7.55
CA SER A 60 -2.20 9.29 -8.80
C SER A 60 -1.63 8.33 -9.84
N ASP A 61 -2.11 8.45 -11.08
CA ASP A 61 -1.54 7.81 -12.26
C ASP A 61 -0.28 8.54 -12.76
N ASN A 62 -0.07 9.81 -12.37
CA ASN A 62 1.16 10.55 -12.63
C ASN A 62 2.29 10.10 -11.70
N SER A 63 3.38 9.57 -12.28
CA SER A 63 4.54 9.10 -11.53
C SER A 63 5.27 10.19 -10.73
N ASN A 64 5.07 11.47 -11.05
CA ASN A 64 5.61 12.58 -10.27
C ASN A 64 4.81 12.82 -8.97
N ASP A 65 3.53 12.48 -8.96
CA ASP A 65 2.62 12.69 -7.83
C ASP A 65 2.43 11.44 -6.97
N LEU A 66 2.76 10.26 -7.51
CA LEU A 66 2.88 9.02 -6.76
C LEU A 66 3.99 8.16 -7.36
N SER A 67 5.04 7.87 -6.59
CA SER A 67 6.12 6.98 -7.03
C SER A 67 6.47 5.94 -5.98
N VAL A 68 7.03 4.82 -6.44
CA VAL A 68 7.48 3.73 -5.59
C VAL A 68 8.98 3.54 -5.78
N GLN A 69 9.73 3.67 -4.68
CA GLN A 69 11.16 3.40 -4.65
C GLN A 69 11.44 2.16 -3.83
N VAL A 70 12.15 1.20 -4.41
CA VAL A 70 12.60 -0.01 -3.72
C VAL A 70 14.06 0.17 -3.32
N THR A 71 14.35 -0.01 -2.02
CA THR A 71 15.73 0.09 -1.49
C THR A 71 16.33 -1.28 -1.19
N SER A 72 15.50 -2.31 -1.01
CA SER A 72 15.90 -3.71 -0.90
C SER A 72 14.69 -4.63 -1.15
N PRO A 73 14.85 -5.95 -1.30
CA PRO A 73 13.72 -6.85 -1.51
C PRO A 73 12.61 -6.74 -0.45
N SER A 74 12.96 -6.35 0.79
CA SER A 74 12.01 -6.13 1.87
C SER A 74 11.60 -4.67 2.06
N HIS A 75 12.33 -3.67 1.54
CA HIS A 75 12.10 -2.27 1.85
C HIS A 75 11.71 -1.45 0.62
N PHE A 76 10.62 -0.70 0.76
CA PHE A 76 10.15 0.24 -0.25
C PHE A 76 9.56 1.50 0.36
N LYS A 77 9.45 2.54 -0.46
CA LYS A 77 8.84 3.81 -0.14
C LYS A 77 7.73 4.09 -1.14
N ILE A 78 6.60 4.59 -0.64
CA ILE A 78 5.58 5.25 -1.45
C ILE A 78 5.74 6.75 -1.21
N ILE A 79 5.99 7.50 -2.28
CA ILE A 79 6.28 8.92 -2.24
C ILE A 79 5.13 9.66 -2.92
N THR A 80 4.56 10.63 -2.21
CA THR A 80 3.60 11.60 -2.73
C THR A 80 4.13 13.01 -2.44
N PRO A 81 3.58 14.07 -3.09
CA PRO A 81 4.00 15.46 -2.83
C PRO A 81 3.97 15.84 -1.34
N LEU A 82 3.03 15.27 -0.59
CA LEU A 82 2.84 15.60 0.82
C LEU A 82 3.64 14.71 1.77
N LYS A 83 3.93 13.46 1.40
CA LYS A 83 4.43 12.45 2.34
C LYS A 83 5.30 11.40 1.67
N VAL A 84 6.36 11.02 2.38
CA VAL A 84 7.11 9.78 2.12
C VAL A 84 6.72 8.74 3.16
N LEU A 85 6.22 7.59 2.69
CA LEU A 85 5.80 6.48 3.52
C LEU A 85 6.73 5.30 3.29
N THR A 86 7.50 4.92 4.30
CA THR A 86 8.45 3.81 4.23
C THR A 86 7.84 2.55 4.81
N PHE A 87 8.03 1.42 4.12
CA PHE A 87 7.51 0.13 4.51
C PHE A 87 8.59 -0.96 4.45
N GLU A 88 8.45 -1.93 5.35
CA GLU A 88 9.18 -3.19 5.36
C GLU A 88 8.18 -4.35 5.20
N ASP A 89 8.33 -5.15 4.14
CA ASP A 89 7.62 -6.42 3.96
C ASP A 89 8.55 -7.59 4.25
N SER A 90 8.30 -8.28 5.37
CA SER A 90 9.04 -9.48 5.79
C SER A 90 9.02 -10.62 4.75
N LYS A 91 8.06 -10.60 3.81
CA LYS A 91 7.95 -11.57 2.71
C LYS A 91 8.81 -11.20 1.50
N GLN A 92 9.59 -10.12 1.57
CA GLN A 92 10.48 -9.66 0.50
C GLN A 92 9.77 -9.35 -0.83
N ARG A 93 8.59 -8.72 -0.74
CA ARG A 93 7.73 -8.41 -1.90
C ARG A 93 7.81 -6.95 -2.34
N ALA A 94 8.88 -6.22 -2.00
CA ALA A 94 9.00 -4.80 -2.32
C ALA A 94 8.90 -4.51 -3.83
N PHE A 95 9.54 -5.33 -4.66
CA PHE A 95 9.43 -5.20 -6.12
C PHE A 95 8.03 -5.52 -6.64
N GLN A 96 7.33 -6.51 -6.08
CA GLN A 96 5.95 -6.81 -6.45
C GLN A 96 4.99 -5.64 -6.14
N TRP A 97 5.21 -4.94 -5.02
CA TRP A 97 4.48 -3.71 -4.72
C TRP A 97 4.74 -2.63 -5.75
N LYS A 98 6.01 -2.43 -6.14
CA LYS A 98 6.38 -1.48 -7.20
C LYS A 98 5.70 -1.83 -8.52
N ASP A 99 5.85 -3.05 -8.98
CA ASP A 99 5.31 -3.51 -10.26
C ASP A 99 3.77 -3.39 -10.30
N ALA A 100 3.09 -3.80 -9.23
CA ALA A 100 1.63 -3.69 -9.14
C ALA A 100 1.17 -2.23 -9.19
N ILE A 101 1.82 -1.33 -8.45
CA ILE A 101 1.47 0.10 -8.46
C ILE A 101 1.75 0.72 -9.84
N GLU A 102 2.96 0.53 -10.38
CA GLU A 102 3.34 1.10 -11.68
C GLU A 102 2.54 0.51 -12.84
N SER A 103 2.07 -0.73 -12.73
CA SER A 103 1.17 -1.33 -13.74
C SER A 103 -0.18 -0.62 -13.83
N LEU A 104 -0.68 -0.09 -12.71
CA LEU A 104 -1.94 0.65 -12.64
C LEU A 104 -1.78 2.13 -13.00
N GLN A 105 -0.54 2.66 -12.96
CA GLN A 105 -0.22 4.01 -13.42
C GLN A 105 -0.04 4.08 -14.94
N LYS A 106 0.21 2.95 -15.58
CA LYS A 106 0.26 2.87 -17.04
C LYS A 106 -1.19 2.87 -17.57
N PRO A 107 -1.51 3.67 -18.60
CA PRO A 107 -2.80 3.56 -19.26
C PRO A 107 -2.98 2.14 -19.79
N ALA A 108 -4.18 1.58 -19.62
CA ALA A 108 -4.53 0.31 -20.24
C ALA A 108 -4.32 0.44 -21.76
N LYS A 109 -3.53 -0.49 -22.32
CA LYS A 109 -3.34 -0.59 -23.78
C LYS A 109 -4.64 -0.98 -24.47
#